data_AF-A0A090QVR3-F1
#
_entry.id   AF-A0A090QVR3-F1
#
_cell.length_a   1.000
_cell.length_b   1.000
_cell.length_c   1.000
_cell.angle_alpha   90.00
_cell.angle_beta   90.00
_cell.angle_gamma   90.00
#
_symmetry.space_group_name_H-M   'P 1'
#
loop_
_entity.id
_entity.type
_entity.pdbx_description
1 polymer ?
#
loop_
_entity_poly.entity_id
_entity_poly.type
_entity_poly.pdbx_seq_one_letter_code
_entity_poly.pdbx_strand_id
1 'polypeptide(L)' 'MSDHLTVSLGIATIVPLPNQDYGTLVALADAALYKAKAAGRNCTMSMTDATPDTP' A
#
# COMPACT_ATOMS: atom_id res chain seq x y z
N MET A 1 1.25 -28.37 10.06
CA MET A 1 1.88 -27.19 10.68
C MET A 1 2.74 -26.54 9.62
N SER A 2 2.63 -25.23 9.43
CA SER A 2 3.47 -24.50 8.47
C SER A 2 4.78 -24.10 9.16
N ASP A 3 5.92 -24.54 8.63
CA ASP A 3 7.28 -24.28 9.18
C ASP A 3 7.82 -22.88 8.84
N HIS A 4 7.06 -22.08 8.11
CA HIS A 4 7.53 -20.82 7.55
C HIS A 4 6.65 -19.65 8.01
N LEU A 5 7.30 -18.68 8.64
CA LEU A 5 6.68 -17.39 8.94
C LEU A 5 6.58 -16.58 7.66
N THR A 6 5.38 -16.11 7.36
CA THR A 6 5.10 -15.25 6.21
C THR A 6 4.62 -13.88 6.66
N VAL A 7 4.80 -12.88 5.81
CA VAL A 7 4.28 -11.52 6.02
C VAL A 7 3.36 -11.11 4.89
N SER A 8 2.50 -10.12 5.14
CA SER A 8 1.72 -9.44 4.10
C SER A 8 2.17 -7.99 4.06
N LEU A 9 2.28 -7.41 2.87
CA LEU A 9 2.82 -6.07 2.69
C LEU A 9 1.85 -5.18 1.92
N GLY A 10 1.68 -3.96 2.38
CA GLY A 10 1.01 -2.89 1.66
C GLY A 10 2.03 -1.90 1.12
N ILE A 11 1.93 -1.58 -0.16
CA ILE A 11 2.84 -0.68 -0.86
C ILE A 11 2.04 0.53 -1.33
N ALA A 12 2.58 1.73 -1.14
CA ALA A 12 1.99 2.94 -1.70
C ALA A 12 3.04 3.81 -2.39
N THR A 13 2.61 4.51 -3.44
CA THR A 13 3.43 5.48 -4.18
C THR A 13 2.56 6.68 -4.53
N ILE A 14 3.09 7.88 -4.33
CA ILE A 14 2.44 9.15 -4.69
C ILE A 14 3.51 10.12 -5.20
N VAL A 15 3.10 11.06 -6.05
CA VAL A 15 3.92 12.25 -6.35
C VAL A 15 3.51 13.34 -5.36
N PRO A 16 4.41 13.83 -4.49
CA PRO A 16 4.02 14.80 -3.48
C PRO A 16 3.69 16.17 -4.09
N LEU A 17 2.56 16.74 -3.69
CA LEU A 17 2.17 18.12 -4.00
C LEU A 17 2.68 19.09 -2.92
N PRO A 18 2.85 20.38 -3.23
CA PRO A 18 3.17 21.39 -2.23
C PRO A 18 2.16 21.35 -1.07
N ASN A 19 2.67 21.32 0.17
CA ASN A 19 1.88 21.24 1.40
C ASN A 19 1.05 19.95 1.58
N GLN A 20 1.32 18.89 0.81
CA GLN A 20 0.64 17.61 0.99
C GLN A 20 1.14 16.90 2.27
N ASP A 21 0.19 16.41 3.06
CA ASP A 21 0.50 15.63 4.25
C ASP A 21 0.95 14.21 3.91
N TYR A 22 2.07 13.79 4.49
CA TYR A 22 2.64 12.45 4.31
C TYR A 22 1.76 11.35 4.91
N GLY A 23 0.85 11.68 5.82
CA GLY A 23 -0.15 10.75 6.38
C GLY A 23 -1.01 10.11 5.30
N THR A 24 -1.22 10.78 4.17
CA THR A 24 -1.92 10.22 3.01
C THR A 24 -1.17 9.01 2.42
N LEU A 25 0.15 9.10 2.29
CA LEU A 25 0.99 7.98 1.80
C LEU A 25 0.92 6.78 2.75
N VAL A 26 0.98 7.03 4.05
CA VAL A 26 0.92 5.99 5.08
C VAL A 26 -0.47 5.32 5.10
N ALA A 27 -1.54 6.11 5.00
CA ALA A 27 -2.91 5.60 4.95
C ALA A 27 -3.14 4.71 3.70
N LEU A 28 -2.58 5.09 2.56
CA LEU A 28 -2.64 4.26 1.34
C LEU A 28 -1.88 2.94 1.52
N ALA A 29 -0.69 2.97 2.14
CA ALA A 29 0.09 1.76 2.42
C ALA A 29 -0.65 0.83 3.39
N ASP A 30 -1.28 1.37 4.44
CA ASP A 30 -2.07 0.58 5.39
C ASP A 30 -3.33 -0.02 4.72
N ALA A 31 -4.02 0.75 3.88
CA ALA A 31 -5.16 0.24 3.11
C ALA A 31 -4.74 -0.92 2.18
N ALA A 32 -3.59 -0.80 1.51
CA ALA A 32 -3.02 -1.87 0.71
C ALA A 32 -2.66 -3.09 1.57
N LEU A 33 -2.07 -2.89 2.74
CA LEU A 33 -1.75 -3.97 3.69
C LEU A 33 -3.01 -4.72 4.14
N TYR A 34 -4.09 -3.97 4.41
CA TYR A 34 -5.37 -4.55 4.79
C TYR A 34 -5.95 -5.41 3.65
N LYS A 35 -5.86 -4.93 2.39
CA LYS A 35 -6.25 -5.71 1.21
C LYS A 35 -5.42 -6.99 1.07
N ALA A 36 -4.10 -6.93 1.29
CA ALA A 36 -3.24 -8.11 1.22
C ALA A 36 -3.66 -9.16 2.27
N LYS A 37 -3.97 -8.74 3.49
CA LYS A 37 -4.50 -9.63 4.54
C LYS A 37 -5.84 -10.24 4.15
N ALA A 38 -6.76 -9.45 3.59
CA ALA A 38 -8.08 -9.91 3.15
C ALA A 38 -8.01 -10.86 1.95
N ALA A 39 -7.01 -10.71 1.08
CA ALA A 39 -6.79 -11.57 -0.09
C ALA A 39 -6.15 -12.94 0.22
N GLY A 40 -6.02 -13.30 1.51
CA GLY A 40 -5.47 -14.60 1.93
C GLY A 40 -4.10 -14.54 2.58
N ARG A 41 -3.56 -13.34 2.84
CA ARG A 41 -2.23 -13.12 3.46
C ARG A 41 -1.09 -13.62 2.56
N ASN A 42 0.15 -13.60 3.07
CA ASN A 42 1.38 -13.98 2.34
C ASN A 42 1.48 -13.38 0.92
N CYS A 43 1.07 -12.12 0.76
CA CYS A 43 1.04 -11.45 -0.52
C CYS A 43 1.28 -9.95 -0.35
N THR A 44 1.43 -9.27 -1.49
CA THR A 44 1.57 -7.83 -1.58
C THR A 44 0.36 -7.23 -2.27
N MET A 45 0.03 -6.00 -1.91
CA MET A 45 -0.91 -5.16 -2.64
C MET A 45 -0.31 -3.77 -2.78
N SER A 46 -0.60 -3.09 -3.87
CA SER A 46 -0.14 -1.73 -4.14
C SER A 46 -1.30 -0.77 -4.34
N MET A 47 -1.14 0.46 -3.88
CA MET A 47 -2.07 1.56 -4.14
C MET A 47 -1.28 2.78 -4.60
N THR A 48 -1.83 3.52 -5.55
CA THR A 48 -1.34 4.84 -5.93
C THR A 48 -2.43 5.84 -5.61
N ASP A 49 -2.06 7.10 -5.38
CA ASP A 49 -3.05 8.15 -5.58
C ASP A 49 -3.38 8.21 -7.08
N ALA A 50 -4.63 8.51 -7.40
CA ALA A 50 -5.05 8.69 -8.78
C ALA A 50 -4.62 10.08 -9.26
N THR A 51 -3.32 10.39 -9.25
CA THR A 51 -2.81 11.47 -10.08
C THR A 51 -2.82 10.96 -11.51
N PRO A 52 -3.57 11.60 -12.44
CA PRO A 52 -3.44 11.28 -13.84
C PRO A 52 -2.01 11.61 -14.22
N ASP A 53 -1.28 10.63 -14.76
CA ASP A 53 -0.02 10.85 -15.49
C ASP A 53 -0.27 11.99 -16.49
N THR A 54 0.09 13.21 -16.09
CA THR A 54 0.15 14.32 -17.02
C THR A 54 1.53 14.19 -17.65
N PRO A 55 1.61 13.99 -18.97
CA PRO A 55 2.84 13.63 -19.67
C PRO A 55 3.92 14.73 -19.58
#